data_AF-A0A067EVK2-F1
#
_entry.id   AF-A0A067EVK2-F1
#
_cell.length_a   1.000
_cell.length_b   1.000
_cell.length_c   1.000
_cell.angle_alpha   90.00
_cell.angle_beta   90.00
_cell.angle_gamma   90.00
#
_symmetry.space_group_name_H-M   'P 1'
#
loop_
_entity.id
_entity.type
_entity.pdbx_description
1 polymer ?
#
loop_
_entity_poly.entity_id
_entity_poly.type
_entity_poly.pdbx_seq_one_letter_code
_entity_poly.pdbx_strand_id
1 'polypeptide(L)'
;VKGPASDQIHDFRDKISEKFEFVAHHKGVHRFCFTNKSPYHETIDFDVHVGHFSYYDEHAKDEHFNPLLEQISKLEEALYNIQFEQHWLEAQTERQAIVNEAMSRRAVYKAFWESTALVGASVLQVYLLRRLFERKLGMSRV
;
A
#
# COMPACT_ATOMS: atom_id res chain seq x y z
N VAL A 1 4.54 -17.47 -13.17
CA VAL A 1 5.97 -17.63 -13.51
C VAL A 1 6.20 -19.04 -14.01
N LYS A 2 6.90 -19.16 -15.14
CA LYS A 2 7.32 -20.44 -15.69
C LYS A 2 8.84 -20.53 -15.76
N GLY A 3 9.36 -21.71 -15.48
CA GLY A 3 10.78 -22.02 -15.58
C GLY A 3 11.24 -22.27 -17.02
N PRO A 4 12.54 -22.51 -17.23
CA PRO A 4 13.13 -22.71 -18.55
C PRO A 4 12.60 -23.94 -19.28
N ALA A 5 12.17 -24.97 -18.53
CA ALA A 5 11.55 -26.16 -19.07
C ALA A 5 10.03 -26.01 -19.31
N SER A 6 9.51 -24.77 -19.23
CA SER A 6 8.07 -24.46 -19.23
C SER A 6 7.28 -25.05 -18.06
N ASP A 7 7.98 -25.50 -17.03
CA ASP A 7 7.42 -25.90 -15.74
C ASP A 7 6.79 -24.70 -15.03
N GLN A 8 5.66 -24.92 -14.36
CA GLN A 8 4.95 -23.87 -13.64
C GLN A 8 5.60 -23.69 -12.25
N ILE A 9 6.26 -22.56 -12.02
CA ILE A 9 6.87 -22.24 -10.72
C ILE A 9 5.80 -21.59 -9.81
N HIS A 10 5.11 -20.56 -10.31
CA HIS A 10 4.06 -19.86 -9.58
C HIS A 10 2.86 -19.51 -10.47
N ASP A 11 1.64 -19.63 -9.93
CA ASP A 11 0.39 -19.14 -10.54
C ASP A 11 -0.36 -18.31 -9.49
N PHE A 12 -0.53 -17.01 -9.75
CA PHE A 12 -1.27 -16.09 -8.88
C PHE A 12 -2.54 -15.66 -9.61
N ARG A 13 -3.68 -15.71 -8.91
CA ARG A 13 -4.99 -15.36 -9.46
C ARG A 13 -5.65 -14.28 -8.62
N ASP A 14 -6.31 -13.36 -9.32
CA ASP A 14 -7.16 -12.32 -8.74
C ASP A 14 -6.41 -11.48 -7.67
N LYS A 15 -5.14 -11.16 -7.96
CA LYS A 15 -4.25 -10.32 -7.14
C LYS A 15 -4.07 -8.94 -7.78
N ILE A 16 -4.08 -7.91 -6.94
CA ILE A 16 -3.84 -6.51 -7.34
C ILE A 16 -2.36 -6.14 -7.15
N SER A 17 -1.67 -6.77 -6.20
CA SER A 17 -0.23 -6.64 -5.95
C SER A 17 0.25 -7.92 -5.26
N GLU A 18 1.48 -8.35 -5.56
CA GLU A 18 2.10 -9.52 -4.96
C GLU A 18 3.63 -9.39 -5.04
N LYS A 19 4.34 -9.76 -3.96
CA LYS A 19 5.80 -9.87 -3.91
C LYS A 19 6.15 -11.30 -3.51
N PHE A 20 7.02 -11.95 -4.27
CA PHE A 20 7.45 -13.31 -4.00
C PHE A 20 8.89 -13.52 -4.42
N GLU A 21 9.53 -14.51 -3.81
CA GLU A 21 10.89 -14.94 -4.13
C GLU A 21 10.87 -16.42 -4.47
N PHE A 22 11.76 -16.84 -5.37
CA PHE A 22 11.96 -18.25 -5.70
C PHE A 22 13.40 -18.50 -6.11
N VAL A 23 13.87 -19.73 -5.91
CA VAL A 23 15.22 -20.14 -6.31
C VAL A 23 15.18 -20.74 -7.71
N ALA A 24 16.04 -20.24 -8.60
CA ALA A 24 16.19 -20.79 -9.94
C ALA A 24 17.04 -22.08 -9.91
N HIS A 25 16.40 -23.24 -9.86
CA HIS A 25 17.10 -24.54 -9.81
C HIS A 25 17.78 -24.92 -11.13
N HIS A 26 17.30 -24.38 -12.25
CA HIS A 26 17.81 -24.69 -13.58
C HIS A 26 18.23 -23.43 -14.31
N LYS A 27 19.43 -23.46 -14.93
CA LYS A 27 19.92 -22.39 -15.78
C LYS A 27 19.00 -22.23 -16.99
N GLY A 28 18.56 -21.01 -17.26
CA GLY A 28 17.78 -20.69 -18.46
C GLY A 28 16.77 -19.55 -18.27
N VAL A 29 15.97 -19.33 -19.31
CA VAL A 29 15.03 -18.20 -19.39
C VAL A 29 13.79 -18.48 -18.54
N HIS A 30 13.54 -17.63 -17.56
CA HIS A 30 12.32 -17.64 -16.76
C HIS A 30 11.30 -16.68 -17.38
N ARG A 31 10.03 -17.09 -17.47
CA ARG A 31 8.96 -16.30 -18.08
C ARG A 31 7.97 -15.81 -17.04
N PHE A 32 7.82 -14.49 -16.97
CA PHE A 32 6.80 -13.80 -16.17
C PHE A 32 5.66 -13.39 -17.10
N CYS A 33 4.44 -13.81 -16.79
CA CYS A 33 3.26 -13.53 -17.62
C CYS A 33 2.19 -12.88 -16.76
N PHE A 34 1.63 -11.78 -17.26
CA PHE A 34 0.50 -11.10 -16.66
C PHE A 34 -0.70 -11.19 -17.61
N THR A 35 -1.87 -11.53 -17.07
CA THR A 35 -3.09 -11.66 -17.86
C THR A 35 -4.14 -10.72 -17.31
N ASN A 36 -4.48 -9.71 -18.10
CA ASN A 36 -5.58 -8.81 -17.78
C ASN A 36 -6.91 -9.44 -18.24
N LYS A 37 -7.84 -9.65 -17.30
CA LYS A 37 -9.21 -10.10 -17.58
C LYS A 37 -10.21 -8.94 -17.68
N SER A 38 -9.79 -7.73 -17.32
CA SER A 38 -10.60 -6.51 -17.38
C SER A 38 -10.80 -6.06 -18.83
N PRO A 39 -11.98 -5.52 -19.18
CA PRO A 39 -12.21 -4.93 -20.49
C PRO A 39 -11.47 -3.61 -20.70
N TYR A 40 -10.87 -3.03 -19.65
CA TYR A 40 -10.12 -1.78 -19.69
C TYR A 40 -8.61 -2.04 -19.72
N HIS A 41 -7.85 -1.08 -20.24
CA HIS A 41 -6.39 -1.11 -20.16
C HIS A 41 -5.92 -0.95 -18.72
N GLU A 42 -5.12 -1.91 -18.26
CA GLU A 42 -4.47 -1.88 -16.96
C GLU A 42 -2.96 -1.71 -17.16
N THR A 43 -2.36 -0.80 -16.38
CA THR A 43 -0.91 -0.60 -16.35
C THR A 43 -0.34 -1.48 -15.25
N ILE A 44 0.68 -2.26 -15.59
CA ILE A 44 1.37 -3.14 -14.65
C ILE A 44 2.75 -2.56 -14.40
N ASP A 45 3.03 -2.31 -13.12
CA ASP A 45 4.35 -1.99 -12.63
C ASP A 45 4.95 -3.26 -12.03
N PHE A 46 6.07 -3.73 -12.58
CA PHE A 46 6.73 -4.95 -12.14
C PHE A 46 8.24 -4.76 -12.15
N ASP A 47 8.88 -5.29 -11.11
CA ASP A 47 10.34 -5.32 -10.97
C ASP A 47 10.78 -6.76 -10.68
N VAL A 48 11.91 -7.17 -11.26
CA VAL A 48 12.48 -8.51 -11.05
C VAL A 48 13.95 -8.33 -10.69
N HIS A 49 14.26 -8.63 -9.44
CA HIS A 49 15.64 -8.67 -8.97
C HIS A 49 16.16 -10.10 -8.94
N VAL A 50 17.39 -10.30 -9.44
CA VAL A 50 18.09 -11.59 -9.40
C VAL A 50 19.29 -11.43 -8.49
N GLY A 51 19.20 -12.00 -7.28
CA GLY A 51 20.33 -12.14 -6.37
C GLY A 51 21.23 -13.27 -6.81
N HIS A 52 22.54 -13.01 -6.91
CA HIS A 52 23.53 -14.03 -7.27
C HIS A 52 24.15 -14.58 -5.99
N PHE A 53 23.56 -15.62 -5.40
CA PHE A 53 24.24 -16.37 -4.35
C PHE A 53 25.41 -17.12 -5.01
N SER A 54 26.64 -16.64 -4.82
CA SER A 54 27.90 -17.27 -5.23
C SER A 54 28.21 -18.53 -4.41
N TYR A 55 27.20 -19.37 -4.19
CA TYR A 55 27.32 -20.64 -3.49
C TYR A 55 26.92 -21.71 -4.49
N TYR A 56 27.89 -22.20 -5.27
CA TYR A 56 28.10 -23.63 -5.53
C TYR A 56 28.97 -24.00 -6.74
N ASP A 57 29.42 -23.07 -7.60
CA ASP A 57 30.09 -23.53 -8.82
C ASP A 57 31.15 -22.56 -9.36
N GLU A 58 32.23 -22.34 -8.61
CA GLU A 58 33.52 -21.95 -9.20
C GLU A 58 34.70 -22.17 -8.22
N HIS A 59 35.03 -23.44 -8.02
CA HIS A 59 36.38 -23.83 -7.63
C HIS A 59 37.35 -23.55 -8.80
N ALA A 60 37.81 -22.30 -9.00
CA ALA A 60 39.00 -22.03 -9.82
C ALA A 60 39.62 -20.62 -9.61
N LYS A 61 40.54 -20.53 -8.62
CA LYS A 61 41.75 -19.68 -8.57
C LYS A 61 41.62 -18.14 -8.57
N ASP A 62 41.73 -17.52 -7.38
CA ASP A 62 42.88 -16.66 -6.99
C ASP A 62 42.80 -16.32 -5.48
N GLU A 63 43.80 -16.76 -4.70
CA GLU A 63 43.70 -16.93 -3.24
C GLU A 63 43.87 -15.66 -2.38
N HIS A 64 43.88 -14.45 -2.92
CA HIS A 64 44.14 -13.25 -2.09
C HIS A 64 43.11 -12.12 -2.12
N PHE A 65 42.08 -12.17 -2.98
CA PHE A 65 41.06 -11.12 -3.09
C PHE A 65 39.61 -11.57 -2.81
N ASN A 66 39.38 -12.89 -2.72
CA ASN A 66 38.04 -13.48 -2.53
C ASN A 66 37.25 -13.00 -1.29
N PRO A 67 37.81 -12.92 -0.07
CA PRO A 67 37.00 -12.58 1.10
C PRO A 67 36.51 -11.12 1.09
N LEU A 68 37.24 -10.21 0.42
CA LEU A 68 36.86 -8.80 0.26
C LEU A 68 35.79 -8.63 -0.82
N LEU A 69 35.95 -9.27 -1.97
CA LEU A 69 34.97 -9.26 -3.05
C LEU A 69 33.65 -9.92 -2.63
N GLU A 70 33.70 -10.99 -1.84
CA GLU A 70 32.51 -11.64 -1.27
C GLU A 70 31.77 -10.75 -0.26
N GLN A 71 32.50 -9.97 0.55
CA GLN A 71 31.89 -9.02 1.47
C GLN A 71 31.29 -7.81 0.75
N ILE A 72 31.96 -7.31 -0.30
CA ILE A 72 31.46 -6.20 -1.12
C ILE A 72 30.19 -6.60 -1.87
N SER A 73 30.17 -7.79 -2.47
CA SER A 73 28.97 -8.30 -3.17
C SER A 73 27.79 -8.53 -2.21
N LYS A 74 28.03 -9.09 -1.02
CA LYS A 74 27.00 -9.21 0.03
C LYS A 74 26.49 -7.85 0.51
N LEU A 75 27.37 -6.85 0.62
CA LEU A 75 26.99 -5.50 1.03
C LEU A 75 26.20 -4.79 -0.08
N GLU A 76 26.57 -4.98 -1.34
CA GLU A 76 25.86 -4.46 -2.52
C GLU A 76 24.46 -5.06 -2.62
N GLU A 77 24.31 -6.36 -2.42
CA GLU A 77 23.01 -7.04 -2.39
C GLU A 77 22.14 -6.60 -1.19
N ALA A 78 22.75 -6.46 0.00
CA ALA A 78 22.04 -5.94 1.17
C ALA A 78 21.61 -4.48 0.98
N LEU A 79 22.45 -3.63 0.38
CA LEU A 79 22.13 -2.25 0.06
C LEU A 79 21.01 -2.17 -0.98
N TYR A 80 21.04 -3.03 -2.01
CA TYR A 80 19.99 -3.09 -3.01
C TYR A 80 18.65 -3.52 -2.40
N ASN A 81 18.64 -4.53 -1.52
CA ASN A 81 17.43 -4.96 -0.83
C ASN A 81 16.84 -3.85 0.06
N ILE A 82 17.68 -3.09 0.77
CA ILE A 82 17.23 -1.94 1.59
C ILE A 82 16.64 -0.84 0.70
N GLN A 83 17.29 -0.52 -0.41
CA GLN A 83 16.81 0.54 -1.31
C GLN A 83 15.50 0.14 -2.00
N PHE A 84 15.36 -1.13 -2.37
CA PHE A 84 14.10 -1.69 -2.85
C PHE A 84 12.99 -1.63 -1.79
N GLU A 85 13.30 -1.98 -0.53
CA GLU A 85 12.36 -1.85 0.58
C GLU A 85 11.96 -0.40 0.85
N GLN A 86 12.88 0.55 0.75
CA GLN A 86 12.58 1.98 0.87
C GLN A 86 11.62 2.45 -0.22
N HIS A 87 11.90 2.16 -1.48
CA HIS A 87 11.00 2.52 -2.59
C HIS A 87 9.63 1.87 -2.45
N TRP A 88 9.57 0.61 -2.00
CA TRP A 88 8.32 -0.07 -1.71
C TRP A 88 7.53 0.61 -0.58
N LEU A 89 8.19 0.94 0.54
CA LEU A 89 7.59 1.60 1.69
C LEU A 89 7.09 3.01 1.35
N GLU A 90 7.84 3.77 0.57
CA GLU A 90 7.43 5.09 0.08
C GLU A 90 6.17 4.98 -0.79
N ALA A 91 6.16 4.07 -1.77
CA ALA A 91 5.00 3.86 -2.64
C ALA A 91 3.74 3.45 -1.86
N GLN A 92 3.91 2.64 -0.80
CA GLN A 92 2.80 2.26 0.08
C GLN A 92 2.35 3.43 0.97
N THR A 93 3.28 4.24 1.48
CA THR A 93 2.99 5.39 2.34
C THR A 93 2.26 6.48 1.55
N GLU A 94 2.62 6.75 0.30
CA GLU A 94 1.90 7.70 -0.56
C GLU A 94 0.43 7.27 -0.77
N ARG A 95 0.19 5.98 -1.05
CA ARG A 95 -1.19 5.46 -1.17
C ARG A 95 -1.98 5.64 0.13
N GLN A 96 -1.36 5.37 1.27
CA GLN A 96 -2.00 5.56 2.58
C GLN A 96 -2.23 7.04 2.89
N ALA A 97 -1.33 7.94 2.50
CA ALA A 97 -1.46 9.38 2.69
C ALA A 97 -2.67 9.94 1.94
N ILE A 98 -2.89 9.54 0.67
CA ILE A 98 -4.04 9.98 -0.13
C ILE A 98 -5.36 9.55 0.52
N VAL A 99 -5.45 8.29 0.97
CA VAL A 99 -6.65 7.77 1.65
C VAL A 99 -6.87 8.48 2.99
N ASN A 100 -5.81 8.69 3.76
CA ASN A 100 -5.87 9.37 5.04
C ASN A 100 -6.32 10.83 4.90
N GLU A 101 -5.81 11.55 3.90
CA GLU A 101 -6.22 12.93 3.61
C GLU A 101 -7.71 12.99 3.23
N ALA A 102 -8.16 12.07 2.37
CA ALA A 102 -9.57 11.96 1.99
C ALA A 102 -10.47 11.60 3.19
N MET A 103 -10.01 10.71 4.08
CA MET A 103 -10.72 10.32 5.30
C MET A 103 -10.80 11.47 6.30
N SER A 104 -9.69 12.19 6.51
CA SER A 104 -9.59 13.36 7.38
C SER A 104 -10.57 14.45 6.96
N ARG A 105 -10.62 14.80 5.66
CA ARG A 105 -11.56 15.81 5.15
C ARG A 105 -13.02 15.41 5.39
N ARG A 106 -13.37 14.14 5.17
CA ARG A 106 -14.73 13.62 5.43
C ARG A 106 -15.07 13.64 6.93
N ALA A 107 -14.11 13.29 7.79
CA ALA A 107 -14.29 13.32 9.24
C ALA A 107 -14.53 14.74 9.77
N VAL A 108 -13.73 15.72 9.32
CA VAL A 108 -13.88 17.14 9.68
C VAL A 108 -15.24 17.67 9.23
N TYR A 109 -15.67 17.38 8.01
CA TYR A 109 -16.97 17.83 7.50
C TYR A 109 -18.14 17.23 8.30
N LYS A 110 -18.07 15.93 8.63
CA LYS A 110 -19.07 15.27 9.48
C LYS A 110 -19.15 15.95 10.86
N ALA A 111 -18.01 16.17 11.51
CA ALA A 111 -17.95 16.81 12.83
C ALA A 111 -18.51 18.24 12.80
N PHE A 112 -18.25 18.99 11.72
CA PHE A 112 -18.79 20.33 11.54
C PHE A 112 -20.33 20.33 11.41
N TRP A 113 -20.89 19.40 10.63
CA TRP A 113 -22.35 19.26 10.48
C TRP A 113 -23.01 18.81 11.77
N GLU A 114 -22.41 17.85 12.48
CA GLU A 114 -22.91 17.36 13.76
C GLU A 114 -22.94 18.49 14.80
N SER A 115 -21.86 19.27 14.89
CA SER A 115 -21.79 20.45 15.77
C SER A 115 -22.85 21.50 15.40
N THR A 116 -23.01 21.79 14.11
CA THR A 116 -24.02 22.74 13.60
C THR A 116 -25.43 22.28 13.94
N ALA A 117 -25.73 20.99 13.76
CA ALA A 117 -27.03 20.40 14.08
C ALA A 117 -27.34 20.49 15.59
N LEU A 118 -26.36 20.23 16.45
CA LEU A 118 -26.51 20.34 17.92
C LEU A 118 -26.78 21.78 18.36
N VAL A 119 -26.05 22.76 17.80
CA VAL A 119 -26.29 24.19 18.08
C VAL A 119 -27.69 24.59 17.60
N GLY A 120 -28.07 24.19 16.38
CA GLY A 120 -29.41 24.46 15.82
C GLY A 120 -30.54 23.87 16.68
N ALA A 121 -30.40 22.62 17.13
CA ALA A 121 -31.36 21.97 18.01
C ALA A 121 -31.48 22.70 19.36
N SER A 122 -30.35 23.13 19.93
CA SER A 122 -30.32 23.87 21.19
C SER A 122 -31.03 25.22 21.08
N VAL A 123 -30.78 25.98 20.00
CA VAL A 123 -31.44 27.27 19.74
C VAL A 123 -32.94 27.06 19.52
N LEU A 124 -33.32 26.05 18.74
CA LEU A 124 -34.71 25.73 18.47
C LEU A 124 -35.46 25.37 19.77
N GLN A 125 -34.83 24.58 20.64
CA GLN A 125 -35.39 24.21 21.94
C GLN A 125 -35.67 25.44 22.80
N VAL A 126 -34.72 26.38 22.91
CA VAL A 126 -34.90 27.62 23.68
C VAL A 126 -36.00 28.50 23.08
N TYR A 127 -36.03 28.63 21.74
CA TYR A 127 -37.06 29.40 21.04
C TYR A 127 -38.47 28.84 21.28
N LEU A 128 -38.64 27.52 21.16
CA LEU A 128 -39.92 26.86 21.38
C LEU A 128 -40.41 27.04 22.83
N LEU A 129 -39.51 26.91 23.82
CA LEU A 129 -39.86 27.14 25.22
C LEU A 129 -40.29 28.59 25.45
N ARG A 130 -39.51 29.59 24.99
CA ARG A 130 -39.88 31.01 25.13
C ARG A 130 -41.23 31.31 24.50
N ARG A 131 -41.46 30.86 23.26
CA ARG A 131 -42.72 31.07 22.53
C ARG A 131 -43.92 30.44 23.21
N LEU A 132 -43.74 29.28 23.84
CA LEU A 132 -44.82 28.58 24.54
C LEU A 132 -45.19 29.31 25.84
N PHE A 133 -44.21 29.82 26.59
CA PHE A 133 -44.44 30.63 27.80
C PHE A 133 -45.06 32.00 27.49
N GLU A 134 -44.61 32.70 26.44
CA GLU A 134 -45.20 33.98 26.01
C GLU A 134 -46.67 33.82 25.61
N ARG A 135 -47.01 32.76 24.86
CA ARG A 135 -48.41 32.47 24.51
C ARG A 135 -49.27 32.11 25.73
N LYS A 136 -48.74 31.35 26.69
CA LYS A 136 -49.45 31.01 27.93
C LYS A 136 -49.70 32.24 28.80
N LEU A 137 -48.72 33.13 28.97
CA LEU A 137 -48.87 34.39 29.71
C LEU A 137 -49.85 35.36 29.02
N GLY A 138 -49.88 35.39 27.69
CA GLY A 138 -50.85 36.18 26.92
C GLY A 138 -52.29 35.70 27.04
N MET A 139 -52.53 34.39 27.21
CA MET A 139 -53.89 33.83 27.39
C MET A 139 -54.38 33.89 28.84
N SER A 140 -53.48 33.89 29.83
CA SER A 140 -53.86 33.96 31.25
C SER A 140 -54.14 35.39 31.74
N ARG A 141 -53.93 36.40 30.88
CA ARG A 141 -54.20 37.81 31.15
C ARG A 141 -55.55 38.22 30.53
N VAL A 142 -56.63 37.57 30.96
CA VAL A 142 -58.03 37.95 30.73
C VAL A 142 -58.80 37.70 32.03
#